data_AF-A0A396IPR1-F1
#
_entry.id   AF-A0A396IPR1-F1
#
_cell.length_a   1.000
_cell.length_b   1.000
_cell.length_c   1.000
_cell.angle_alpha   90.00
_cell.angle_beta   90.00
_cell.angle_gamma   90.00
#
_symmetry.space_group_name_H-M   'P 1'
#
loop_
_entity.id
_entity.type
_entity.pdbx_description
1 polymer ?
#
loop_
_entity_poly.entity_id
_entity_poly.type
_entity_poly.pdbx_seq_one_letter_code
_entity_poly.pdbx_strand_id
1 'polypeptide(L)' 'MTKMLKLVYFMILFVFIFFLVRVVNSDFLYPCLEDFKHLCQRNCPDDMIGVCSNLHCHCMKVNVN' A
#
# COMPACT_ATOMS: atom_id res chain seq x y z
N MET A 1 18.06 -25.95 26.45
CA MET A 1 17.68 -24.53 26.28
C MET A 1 17.61 -24.08 24.82
N THR A 2 18.42 -24.63 23.90
CA THR A 2 18.45 -24.30 22.46
C THR A 2 17.13 -24.49 21.70
N LYS A 3 16.22 -25.37 22.16
CA LYS A 3 14.90 -25.56 21.54
C LYS A 3 14.01 -24.31 21.64
N MET A 4 14.05 -23.60 22.77
CA MET A 4 13.25 -22.38 22.97
C MET A 4 13.77 -21.22 22.12
N LEU A 5 15.08 -21.11 21.95
CA LEU A 5 15.71 -20.05 21.15
C LEU A 5 15.34 -20.15 19.66
N LYS A 6 15.27 -21.38 19.12
CA LYS A 6 14.86 -21.63 17.73
C LYS A 6 13.43 -21.17 17.46
N LEU A 7 12.54 -21.33 18.45
CA LEU A 7 11.13 -20.94 18.32
C LEU A 7 10.96 -19.42 18.28
N VAL A 8 11.70 -18.70 19.12
CA VAL A 8 11.71 -17.22 19.13
C VAL A 8 12.23 -16.68 17.79
N TYR A 9 13.30 -17.27 17.25
CA TYR A 9 13.85 -16.85 15.96
C TYR A 9 12.83 -17.04 14.82
N PHE A 10 12.09 -18.15 14.83
CA PHE A 10 11.02 -18.41 13.84
C PHE A 10 9.88 -17.38 13.91
N MET A 11 9.47 -16.99 15.12
CA MET A 11 8.43 -15.97 15.31
C MET A 11 8.86 -14.60 14.77
N ILE A 12 10.09 -14.18 15.05
CA ILE A 12 10.63 -12.89 14.54
C ILE A 12 10.73 -12.91 13.02
N LEU A 13 11.21 -14.01 12.45
CA LEU A 13 11.29 -14.17 10.99
C LEU A 13 9.91 -14.08 10.34
N PHE A 14 8.90 -14.74 10.93
CA PHE A 14 7.53 -14.70 10.40
C PHE A 14 6.95 -13.29 10.42
N VAL A 15 7.17 -12.53 11.50
CA VAL A 15 6.75 -11.12 11.60
C VAL A 15 7.43 -10.28 10.52
N PHE A 16 8.75 -10.45 10.32
CA PHE A 16 9.49 -9.73 9.28
C PHE A 16 8.98 -10.03 7.87
N ILE A 17 8.73 -11.31 7.56
CA ILE A 17 8.15 -11.72 6.27
C ILE A 17 6.76 -11.11 6.10
N PHE A 18 5.92 -11.11 7.13
CA PHE A 18 4.59 -10.49 7.08
C PHE A 18 4.67 -9.00 6.73
N PHE A 19 5.61 -8.26 7.35
CA PHE A 19 5.84 -6.86 7.01
C PHE A 19 6.36 -6.68 5.57
N LEU A 20 7.29 -7.53 5.11
CA LEU A 20 7.76 -7.48 3.72
C LEU A 20 6.64 -7.76 2.71
N VAL A 21 5.81 -8.77 2.97
CA VAL A 21 4.65 -9.10 2.13
C VAL A 21 3.66 -7.96 2.13
N ARG A 22 3.41 -7.32 3.29
CA ARG A 22 2.59 -6.10 3.39
C ARG A 22 3.20 -4.97 2.56
N VAL A 23 4.50 -4.72 2.64
CA VAL A 23 5.18 -3.64 1.89
C VAL A 23 5.13 -3.89 0.38
N VAL A 24 5.39 -5.12 -0.06
CA VAL A 24 5.38 -5.48 -1.50
C VAL A 24 3.96 -5.53 -2.06
N ASN A 25 2.98 -6.03 -1.32
CA ASN A 25 1.57 -6.03 -1.75
C ASN A 25 0.85 -4.70 -1.51
N SER A 26 1.49 -3.73 -0.85
CA SER A 26 0.92 -2.39 -0.73
C SER A 26 1.38 -1.56 -1.92
N ASP A 27 0.77 -1.84 -3.06
CA ASP A 27 0.49 -0.78 -4.01
C ASP A 27 -0.29 0.32 -3.25
N PHE A 28 0.44 1.37 -2.83
CA PHE A 28 -0.03 2.55 -2.10
C PHE A 28 -0.51 2.34 -0.64
N LEU A 29 0.45 2.27 0.29
CA LEU A 29 0.22 2.39 1.73
C LEU A 29 0.19 3.86 2.24
N TYR A 30 -0.45 4.78 1.51
CA TYR A 30 -0.81 6.06 2.11
C TYR A 30 -2.33 6.18 2.07
N PRO A 31 -3.02 6.33 3.22
CA PRO A 31 -4.43 6.70 3.20
C PRO A 31 -4.56 7.94 2.32
N CYS A 32 -5.49 7.91 1.38
CA CYS A 32 -5.79 9.03 0.49
C CYS A 32 -6.42 10.17 1.32
N LEU A 33 -5.57 10.85 2.11
CA LEU A 33 -5.84 12.07 2.84
C LEU A 33 -5.79 13.24 1.84
N GLU A 34 -6.49 14.34 2.11
CA GLU A 34 -6.58 15.49 1.18
C GLU A 34 -5.20 15.97 0.68
N ASP A 35 -4.19 15.93 1.53
CA ASP A 35 -2.81 16.31 1.20
C ASP A 35 -2.14 15.41 0.15
N PHE A 36 -2.59 14.15 0.02
CA PHE A 36 -2.03 13.16 -0.91
C PHE A 36 -2.83 13.03 -2.22
N LYS A 37 -3.90 13.81 -2.39
CA LYS A 37 -4.68 13.85 -3.64
C LYS A 37 -3.81 14.21 -4.85
N HIS A 38 -2.84 15.12 -4.66
CA HIS A 38 -1.90 15.49 -5.71
C HIS A 38 -0.93 14.36 -6.10
N LEU A 39 -0.53 13.50 -5.14
CA LEU A 39 0.26 12.30 -5.44
C LEU A 39 -0.56 11.26 -6.18
N CYS A 40 -1.82 11.06 -5.78
CA CYS A 40 -2.77 10.18 -6.46
C CYS A 40 -2.95 10.60 -7.93
N GLN A 41 -3.15 11.90 -8.19
CA GLN A 41 -3.25 12.42 -9.55
C GLN A 41 -1.95 12.28 -10.36
N ARG A 42 -0.78 12.48 -9.74
CA ARG A 42 0.53 12.41 -10.44
C ARG A 42 0.88 10.99 -10.88
N ASN A 43 0.41 9.98 -10.16
CA ASN A 43 0.68 8.57 -10.48
C ASN A 43 -0.38 7.94 -11.38
N CYS A 44 -1.45 8.66 -11.72
CA CYS A 44 -2.37 8.24 -12.76
C CYS A 44 -1.82 8.63 -14.14
N PRO A 45 -2.11 7.82 -15.19
CA PRO A 45 -1.78 8.20 -16.56
C PRO A 45 -2.48 9.51 -16.96
N ASP A 46 -1.89 10.27 -17.89
CA ASP A 46 -2.30 11.64 -18.25
C ASP A 46 -3.78 11.76 -18.68
N ASP A 47 -4.38 10.67 -19.14
CA ASP A 47 -5.77 10.53 -19.57
C ASP A 47 -6.75 10.07 -18.46
N MET A 48 -6.30 9.99 -17.21
CA MET A 48 -7.10 9.57 -16.05
C MET A 48 -7.03 10.58 -14.89
N ILE A 49 -8.11 10.66 -14.11
CA ILE A 49 -8.19 11.44 -12.87
C ILE A 49 -7.97 10.50 -11.69
N GLY A 50 -7.07 10.87 -10.78
CA GLY A 50 -6.88 10.23 -9.49
C GLY A 50 -7.96 10.66 -8.50
N VAL A 51 -8.82 9.72 -8.11
CA VAL A 51 -9.93 9.91 -7.16
C VAL A 51 -9.63 9.15 -5.88
N CYS A 52 -9.68 9.82 -4.74
CA CYS A 52 -9.64 9.18 -3.44
C CYS A 52 -11.02 8.59 -3.08
N SER A 53 -11.12 7.29 -2.83
CA SER A 53 -12.33 6.63 -2.31
C SER A 53 -11.96 5.60 -1.25
N ASN A 54 -12.64 5.60 -0.10
CA ASN A 54 -12.37 4.67 1.01
C ASN A 54 -10.89 4.57 1.40
N LEU A 55 -10.18 5.70 1.50
CA LEU A 55 -8.74 5.78 1.79
C LEU A 55 -7.82 5.18 0.72
N HIS A 56 -8.36 4.75 -0.43
CA HIS A 56 -7.62 4.25 -1.58
C HIS A 56 -7.64 5.26 -2.72
N CYS A 57 -6.58 5.24 -3.55
CA CYS A 57 -6.50 6.02 -4.77
C CYS A 57 -7.00 5.17 -5.95
N HIS A 58 -7.92 5.71 -6.75
CA HIS A 58 -8.46 5.09 -7.96
C HIS A 58 -8.23 6.02 -9.16
N CYS A 59 -7.67 5.50 -10.26
CA CYS A 59 -7.61 6.24 -11.52
C CYS A 59 -8.89 5.98 -12.32
N MET A 60 -9.68 7.02 -12.57
CA MET A 60 -10.89 6.97 -13.39
C MET A 60 -10.69 7.74 -14.69
N LYS A 61 -11.12 7.17 -15.82
CA LYS A 61 -11.08 7.86 -17.12
C LYS A 61 -12.14 8.94 -17.18
N VAL A 62 -11.78 10.13 -17.65
CA VAL A 62 -12.74 11.24 -17.81
C VAL A 62 -13.62 10.94 -19.01
N ASN A 63 -14.84 10.45 -18.76
CA ASN A 63 -15.86 10.41 -19.80
C ASN A 63 -16.46 11.82 -19.90
N VAL A 64 -15.83 12.67 -20.71
CA VAL A 64 -16.42 13.96 -21.11
C VAL A 64 -17.55 13.63 -22.08
N ASN A 65 -18.77 13.53 -21.55
CA ASN A 65 -20.00 13.47 -22.35
C ASN A 65 -20.27 14.82 -23.02
#